data_AF-C1L9N4-F1
#
_entry.id   AF-C1L9N4-F1
#
_cell.length_a   1.000
_cell.length_b   1.000
_cell.length_c   1.000
_cell.angle_alpha   90.00
_cell.angle_beta   90.00
_cell.angle_gamma   90.00
#
_symmetry.space_group_name_H-M   'P 1'
#
loop_
_entity.id
_entity.type
_entity.pdbx_description
1 polymer ?
#
loop_
_entity_poly.entity_id
_entity_poly.type
_entity_poly.pdbx_seq_one_letter_code
_entity_poly.pdbx_strand_id
1 'polypeptide(L)'
;MSPILGYWKIKGLVQPTRLLLEYLEEKYEEHLYERDEGDKWRNKKFELGLEFPNLPYYIDGDVKLTQSMAIIRYIADKHNMLRQVSFTLLMSTSF
;
A
#
# COMPACT_ATOMS: atom_id res chain seq x y z
N MET A 1 -0.03 14.06 -7.13
CA MET A 1 -0.63 14.09 -5.78
C MET A 1 0.21 13.19 -4.91
N SER A 2 0.51 13.56 -3.67
CA SER A 2 1.17 12.62 -2.74
C SER A 2 0.20 11.48 -2.43
N PRO A 3 0.64 10.21 -2.46
CA PRO A 3 -0.20 9.10 -2.06
C PRO A 3 -0.61 9.21 -0.59
N ILE A 4 -1.82 8.75 -0.27
CA ILE A 4 -2.38 8.79 1.09
C ILE A 4 -2.37 7.38 1.68
N LEU A 5 -1.68 7.19 2.81
CA LEU A 5 -1.66 5.96 3.56
C LEU A 5 -2.49 6.09 4.84
N GLY A 6 -3.57 5.32 4.96
CA GLY A 6 -4.45 5.34 6.12
C GLY A 6 -4.26 4.15 7.04
N TYR A 7 -3.96 4.39 8.31
CA TYR A 7 -3.88 3.35 9.33
C TYR A 7 -4.04 3.88 10.76
N TRP A 8 -4.18 2.98 11.71
CA TRP A 8 -4.06 3.31 13.14
C TRP A 8 -2.67 3.89 13.43
N LYS A 9 -2.56 4.78 14.43
CA LYS A 9 -1.29 5.35 14.92
C LYS A 9 -0.49 4.34 15.76
N ILE A 10 -0.19 3.21 15.13
CA ILE A 10 0.63 2.12 15.63
C ILE A 10 1.50 1.61 14.48
N LYS A 11 2.52 0.79 14.79
CA LYS A 11 3.28 0.08 13.75
C LYS A 11 2.39 -0.86 12.93
N GLY A 12 1.81 -1.86 13.60
CA GLY A 12 0.86 -2.82 13.06
C GLY A 12 1.23 -3.39 11.67
N LEU A 13 0.22 -3.65 10.85
CA LEU A 13 0.39 -4.29 9.53
C LEU A 13 1.05 -3.38 8.48
N VAL A 14 1.08 -2.07 8.72
CA VAL A 14 1.52 -1.08 7.74
C VAL A 14 3.00 -0.70 7.90
N GLN A 15 3.65 -1.12 8.99
CA GLN A 15 5.05 -0.77 9.24
C GLN A 15 6.01 -1.19 8.12
N PRO A 16 5.91 -2.38 7.52
CA PRO A 16 6.76 -2.75 6.39
C PRO A 16 6.58 -1.82 5.19
N THR A 17 5.34 -1.37 4.95
CA THR A 17 5.01 -0.43 3.86
C THR A 17 5.62 0.94 4.10
N ARG A 18 5.56 1.47 5.34
CA ARG A 18 6.23 2.74 5.69
C ARG A 18 7.72 2.67 5.43
N LEU A 19 8.38 1.61 5.92
CA LEU A 19 9.81 1.42 5.70
C LEU A 19 10.17 1.35 4.21
N LEU A 20 9.33 0.71 3.40
CA LEU A 20 9.54 0.66 1.95
C LEU A 20 9.41 2.06 1.31
N LEU A 21 8.41 2.84 1.69
CA LEU A 21 8.21 4.21 1.17
C LEU A 21 9.39 5.13 1.56
N GLU A 22 9.84 5.07 2.81
CA GLU A 22 11.02 5.82 3.28
C GLU A 22 12.30 5.37 2.56
N TYR A 23 12.48 4.05 2.36
CA TYR A 23 13.62 3.51 1.61
C TYR A 23 13.67 4.01 0.17
N LEU A 24 12.50 4.18 -0.45
CA LEU A 24 12.35 4.71 -1.82
C LEU A 24 12.37 6.25 -1.87
N GLU A 25 12.48 6.93 -0.72
CA GLU A 25 12.37 8.38 -0.60
C GLU A 25 11.08 8.95 -1.22
N GLU A 26 10.00 8.14 -1.27
CA GLU A 26 8.71 8.58 -1.79
C GLU A 26 7.99 9.47 -0.79
N LYS A 27 7.48 10.60 -1.25
CA LYS A 27 6.63 11.48 -0.44
C LYS A 27 5.22 10.92 -0.37
N TYR A 28 4.73 10.64 0.83
CA TYR A 28 3.36 10.21 1.10
C TYR A 28 2.78 10.97 2.29
N GLU A 29 1.46 11.04 2.36
CA GLU A 29 0.73 11.61 3.48
C GLU A 29 0.10 10.50 4.32
N GLU A 30 0.23 10.58 5.65
CA GLU A 30 -0.40 9.62 6.55
C GLU A 30 -1.71 10.15 7.14
N HIS A 31 -2.77 9.38 6.97
CA HIS A 31 -4.02 9.55 7.71
C HIS A 31 -4.01 8.59 8.90
N LEU A 32 -3.51 9.09 10.03
CA LEU A 32 -3.41 8.34 11.27
C LEU A 32 -4.70 8.47 12.08
N TYR A 33 -5.19 7.33 12.56
CA TYR A 33 -6.31 7.26 13.50
C TYR A 33 -5.76 6.92 14.89
N GLU A 34 -6.00 7.80 15.86
CA GLU A 34 -5.65 7.57 17.27
C GLU A 34 -6.55 6.51 17.92
N ARG A 35 -6.18 6.07 19.13
CA ARG A 35 -6.90 5.01 19.86
C ARG A 35 -8.38 5.35 20.11
N ASP A 36 -8.69 6.61 20.36
CA ASP A 36 -10.02 7.15 20.63
C ASP A 36 -10.78 7.57 19.36
N GLU A 37 -10.12 7.56 18.19
CA GLU A 37 -10.71 7.95 16.91
C GLU A 37 -11.40 6.79 16.17
N GLY A 38 -11.86 5.77 16.90
CA GLY A 38 -12.56 4.63 16.32
C GLY A 38 -13.81 5.04 15.52
N ASP A 39 -14.55 6.02 16.03
CA ASP A 39 -15.76 6.53 15.36
C ASP A 39 -15.43 7.35 14.11
N LYS A 40 -14.32 8.10 14.12
CA LYS A 40 -13.81 8.82 12.96
C LYS A 40 -13.53 7.87 11.80
N TRP A 41 -12.92 6.71 12.09
CA TRP A 41 -12.73 5.66 11.07
C TRP A 41 -14.07 5.09 10.59
N ARG A 42 -14.98 4.73 11.50
CA ARG A 42 -16.29 4.13 11.13
C ARG A 42 -17.09 5.04 10.20
N ASN A 43 -17.12 6.34 10.47
CA ASN A 43 -17.84 7.31 9.66
C ASN A 43 -17.22 7.46 8.26
N LYS A 44 -15.89 7.52 8.17
CA LYS A 44 -15.17 7.71 6.90
C LYS A 44 -15.05 6.45 6.04
N LYS A 45 -15.16 5.26 6.65
CA LYS A 45 -14.87 3.96 6.03
C LYS A 45 -15.52 3.76 4.65
N PHE A 46 -16.79 4.13 4.51
CA PHE A 46 -17.56 3.91 3.27
C PHE A 46 -17.56 5.10 2.30
N GLU A 47 -17.02 6.25 2.71
CA GLU A 47 -16.98 7.48 1.92
C GLU A 47 -15.72 7.57 1.03
N LEU A 48 -14.72 6.74 1.31
CA LEU A 48 -13.42 6.73 0.59
C LEU A 48 -13.50 6.14 -0.83
N GLY A 49 -14.61 5.49 -1.18
CA GLY A 49 -14.77 4.81 -2.47
C GLY A 49 -13.78 3.64 -2.66
N LEU A 50 -13.45 2.95 -1.58
CA LEU A 50 -12.63 1.72 -1.59
C LEU A 50 -13.53 0.54 -1.97
N GLU A 51 -13.06 -0.35 -2.84
CA GLU A 51 -13.82 -1.55 -3.22
C GLU A 51 -14.02 -2.51 -2.03
N PHE A 52 -13.01 -2.64 -1.17
CA PHE A 52 -13.04 -3.48 0.03
C PHE A 52 -12.67 -2.67 1.28
N PRO A 53 -13.57 -1.84 1.83
CA PRO A 53 -13.23 -0.89 2.90
C PRO A 53 -12.58 -1.54 4.12
N ASN A 54 -11.29 -1.26 4.34
CA ASN A 54 -10.52 -1.81 5.44
C ASN A 54 -9.28 -0.95 5.76
N LEU A 55 -8.63 -1.23 6.90
CA LEU A 55 -7.34 -0.67 7.27
C LEU A 55 -6.25 -1.76 7.17
N PRO A 56 -5.05 -1.46 6.63
CA PRO A 56 -4.67 -0.20 6.00
C PRO A 56 -5.33 0.01 4.63
N TYR A 57 -5.48 1.28 4.24
CA TYR A 57 -5.80 1.68 2.87
C TYR A 57 -4.68 2.56 2.29
N TYR A 58 -4.56 2.57 0.97
CA TYR A 58 -3.60 3.39 0.23
C TYR A 58 -4.28 3.96 -1.01
N ILE A 59 -4.20 5.28 -1.20
CA ILE A 59 -4.82 6.00 -2.32
C ILE A 59 -3.72 6.74 -3.08
N ASP A 60 -3.52 6.39 -4.35
CA ASP A 60 -2.53 6.98 -5.25
C ASP A 60 -3.20 7.32 -6.58
N GLY A 61 -3.70 8.56 -6.70
CA GLY A 61 -4.51 8.98 -7.84
C GLY A 61 -5.79 8.16 -7.96
N ASP A 62 -5.91 7.42 -9.06
CA ASP A 62 -7.07 6.55 -9.34
C ASP A 62 -6.97 5.19 -8.64
N VAL A 63 -5.78 4.80 -8.15
CA VAL A 63 -5.55 3.53 -7.49
C VAL A 63 -5.98 3.63 -6.02
N LYS A 64 -6.94 2.80 -5.63
CA LYS A 64 -7.51 2.75 -4.29
C LYS A 64 -7.41 1.34 -3.72
N LEU A 65 -6.39 1.10 -2.92
CA LEU A 65 -6.07 -0.22 -2.40
C LEU A 65 -6.36 -0.34 -0.91
N THR A 66 -6.72 -1.57 -0.53
CA THR A 66 -6.76 -2.06 0.85
C THR A 66 -6.00 -3.39 0.88
N GLN A 67 -5.90 -4.02 2.06
CA GLN A 67 -5.04 -5.20 2.30
C GLN A 67 -3.54 -4.87 2.28
N SER A 68 -2.87 -5.03 3.42
CA SER A 68 -1.46 -4.64 3.59
C SER A 68 -0.51 -5.27 2.57
N MET A 69 -0.74 -6.52 2.19
CA MET A 69 0.06 -7.23 1.18
C MET A 69 -0.17 -6.72 -0.24
N ALA A 70 -1.39 -6.31 -0.59
CA ALA A 70 -1.64 -5.71 -1.90
C ALA A 70 -0.96 -4.34 -2.01
N ILE A 71 -1.04 -3.54 -0.96
CA ILE A 71 -0.42 -2.21 -0.91
C ILE A 71 1.11 -2.29 -1.06
N ILE A 72 1.79 -3.11 -0.25
CA ILE A 72 3.26 -3.20 -0.32
C ILE A 72 3.73 -3.76 -1.67
N ARG A 73 2.99 -4.72 -2.25
CA ARG A 73 3.30 -5.27 -3.57
C ARG A 73 3.09 -4.25 -4.67
N TYR A 74 2.04 -3.43 -4.61
CA TYR A 74 1.81 -2.34 -5.55
C TYR A 74 2.96 -1.34 -5.56
N ILE A 75 3.41 -0.91 -4.37
CA ILE A 75 4.55 0.03 -4.25
C ILE A 75 5.83 -0.62 -4.81
N ALA A 76 6.09 -1.89 -4.46
CA ALA A 76 7.23 -2.61 -5.01
C ALA A 76 7.17 -2.76 -6.54
N ASP A 77 6.00 -3.04 -7.10
CA ASP A 77 5.80 -3.20 -8.55
C ASP A 77 5.98 -1.88 -9.30
N LYS A 78 5.45 -0.78 -8.77
CA LYS A 78 5.64 0.59 -9.28
C LYS A 78 7.13 0.96 -9.41
N HIS A 79 7.98 0.37 -8.58
CA HIS A 79 9.44 0.57 -8.58
C HIS A 79 10.23 -0.59 -9.21
N ASN A 80 9.56 -1.50 -9.93
CA ASN A 80 10.18 -2.67 -10.57
C ASN A 80 10.97 -3.57 -9.60
N MET A 81 10.54 -3.64 -8.34
CA MET A 81 11.16 -4.48 -7.31
C MET A 81 10.54 -5.88 -7.23
N LEU A 82 9.45 -6.13 -7.96
CA LEU A 82 8.93 -7.48 -8.15
C LEU A 82 9.79 -8.24 -9.17
N ARG A 83 10.05 -9.51 -8.89
CA ARG A 83 10.88 -10.36 -9.76
C ARG A 83 10.26 -10.46 -11.15
N GLN A 84 10.94 -9.90 -12.15
CA GLN A 84 10.64 -10.16 -13.54
C GLN A 84 11.33 -11.47 -13.95
N VAL A 85 10.54 -12.50 -14.27
CA VAL A 85 11.09 -13.70 -14.91
C VAL A 85 11.15 -13.41 -16.40
N SER A 86 12.37 -13.15 -16.91
CA SER A 86 12.64 -13.13 -18.35
C SER A 86 12.42 -14.53 -18.91
N PHE A 87 11.37 -14.69 -19.71
CA PHE A 87 11.07 -15.95 -20.42
C PHE A 87 12.20 -16.37 -21.37
N THR A 88 13.06 -15.42 -21.77
CA THR A 88 14.20 -15.64 -22.66
C THR A 88 15.26 -16.57 -22.06
N LEU A 89 15.37 -16.65 -20.72
CA LEU A 89 16.35 -17.51 -20.06
C LEU A 89 15.88 -18.97 -19.88
N LEU A 90 14.59 -19.24 -20.02
CA LEU A 90 14.01 -20.59 -19.84
C LEU A 90 14.09 -21.43 -21.11
N MET A 91 14.20 -20.82 -22.28
CA MET A 91 14.27 -21.52 -23.57
C MET A 91 15.72 -21.83 -24.01
N SER A 92 16.75 -21.31 -23.33
CA SER A 92 18.15 -21.56 -23.69
C SER A 92 18.76 -22.80 -23.01
N THR A 93 17.99 -23.53 -22.21
CA THR A 93 18.44 -24.75 -21.51
C THR A 93 17.70 -26.01 -21.95
N SER A 94 16.87 -25.93 -22.97
CA SER A 94 16.37 -27.12 -23.68
C SER A 94 17.30 -27.45 -24.84
N PHE A 95 18.34 -28.23 -24.54
CA PHE A 95 19.03 -29.06 -25.53
C PHE A 95 18.16 -30.27 -25.87
#